data_AF-A0A4R3VWI5-F1
#
_entry.id   AF-A0A4R3VWI5-F1
#
_cell.length_a   1.000
_cell.length_b   1.000
_cell.length_c   1.000
_cell.angle_alpha   90.00
_cell.angle_beta   90.00
_cell.angle_gamma   90.00
#
_symmetry.space_group_name_H-M   'P 1'
#
loop_
_entity.id
_entity.type
_entity.pdbx_description
1 polymer ?
#
loop_
_entity_poly.entity_id
_entity_poly.type
_entity_poly.pdbx_seq_one_letter_code
_entity_poly.pdbx_strand_id
1 'polypeptide(L)'
;MNNKKYYIWQLASFLASHNMKMSGEELAEHLNRNNFLTNYGTTYQGGRGTYKLIKETWKWVQEDLNLSDEAEKIANSFVKPDGTYAYQ
;
A
#
# COMPACT_ATOMS: atom_id res chain seq x y z
N MET A 1 -2.13 14.74 8.60
CA MET A 1 -2.01 13.93 7.36
C MET A 1 -1.42 12.58 7.74
N ASN A 2 -1.98 11.45 7.29
CA ASN A 2 -1.45 10.14 7.66
C ASN A 2 -0.21 9.82 6.79
N ASN A 3 0.99 10.10 7.33
CA ASN A 3 2.26 9.94 6.62
C ASN A 3 2.42 8.57 5.94
N LYS A 4 1.85 7.51 6.54
CA LYS A 4 1.87 6.15 5.98
C LYS A 4 1.06 6.08 4.68
N LYS A 5 -0.17 6.59 4.66
CA LYS A 5 -1.04 6.53 3.47
C LYS A 5 -0.43 7.31 2.30
N TYR A 6 0.11 8.49 2.57
CA TYR A 6 0.76 9.30 1.54
C TYR A 6 1.98 8.59 0.96
N TYR A 7 2.80 7.96 1.80
CA TYR A 7 3.94 7.16 1.36
C TYR A 7 3.52 5.99 0.47
N ILE A 8 2.49 5.24 0.86
CA ILE A 8 1.95 4.13 0.06
C ILE A 8 1.44 4.62 -1.30
N TRP A 9 0.76 5.77 -1.36
CA TRP A 9 0.30 6.34 -2.61
C TRP A 9 1.46 6.76 -3.54
N GLN A 10 2.50 7.40 -3.00
CA GLN A 10 3.69 7.74 -3.81
C GLN A 10 4.41 6.50 -4.32
N LEU A 11 4.55 5.47 -3.48
CA LEU A 11 5.15 4.20 -3.88
C LEU A 11 4.33 3.50 -4.96
N ALA A 12 3.01 3.48 -4.84
CA ALA A 12 2.12 2.95 -5.87
C ALA A 12 2.26 3.71 -7.20
N SER A 13 2.38 5.04 -7.14
CA SER A 13 2.57 5.86 -8.34
C SER A 13 3.90 5.52 -9.04
N PHE A 14 4.97 5.34 -8.26
CA PHE A 14 6.27 4.90 -8.77
C PHE A 14 6.18 3.53 -9.43
N LEU A 15 5.61 2.54 -8.75
CA LEU A 15 5.46 1.18 -9.27
C LEU A 15 4.62 1.15 -10.55
N ALA A 16 3.48 1.84 -10.57
CA ALA A 16 2.62 1.94 -11.74
C ALA A 16 3.35 2.58 -12.94
N SER A 17 4.11 3.66 -12.74
CA SER A 17 4.86 4.33 -13.82
C SER A 17 5.96 3.46 -14.43
N HIS A 18 6.44 2.44 -13.71
CA HIS A 18 7.45 1.48 -14.17
C HIS A 18 6.87 0.10 -14.50
N ASN A 19 5.53 -0.05 -14.48
CA ASN A 19 4.83 -1.33 -14.65
C ASN A 19 5.34 -2.44 -13.70
N MET A 20 5.70 -2.06 -12.47
CA MET A 20 6.18 -2.96 -11.43
C MET A 20 5.08 -3.33 -10.45
N LYS A 21 5.25 -4.47 -9.78
CA LYS A 21 4.37 -4.96 -8.71
C LYS A 21 5.21 -5.20 -7.46
N MET A 22 4.55 -5.12 -6.30
CA MET A 22 5.15 -5.45 -5.01
C MET A 22 4.15 -6.27 -4.20
N SER A 23 4.63 -7.36 -3.59
CA SER A 23 3.82 -8.16 -2.67
C SER A 23 3.57 -7.42 -1.35
N GLY A 24 2.53 -7.82 -0.61
CA GLY A 24 2.29 -7.30 0.73
C GLY A 24 3.43 -7.60 1.71
N GLU A 25 4.12 -8.72 1.52
CA GLU A 25 5.27 -9.14 2.33
C GLU A 25 6.50 -8.26 2.05
N GLU A 26 6.84 -8.01 0.78
CA GLU A 26 7.91 -7.08 0.41
C GLU A 26 7.63 -5.66 0.91
N LEU A 27 6.36 -5.22 0.80
CA LEU A 27 5.96 -3.93 1.33
C LEU A 27 6.13 -3.86 2.86
N ALA A 28 5.78 -4.93 3.58
CA ALA A 28 5.96 -4.99 5.03
C ALA A 28 7.43 -4.84 5.42
N GLU A 29 8.33 -5.56 4.75
CA GLU A 29 9.77 -5.43 4.96
C GLU A 29 10.26 -4.02 4.63
N HIS A 30 9.81 -3.47 3.51
CA HIS A 30 10.17 -2.12 3.07
C HIS A 30 9.74 -1.06 4.07
N LEU A 31 8.50 -1.14 4.59
CA LEU A 31 8.00 -0.26 5.64
C LEU A 31 8.84 -0.38 6.93
N ASN A 32 9.13 -1.61 7.37
CA ASN A 32 9.92 -1.87 8.56
C ASN A 32 11.35 -1.30 8.45
N ARG A 33 12.01 -1.51 7.30
CA ARG A 33 13.37 -0.97 7.03
C ARG A 33 13.40 0.57 7.08
N ASN A 34 12.27 1.22 6.82
CA ASN A 34 12.13 2.68 6.83
C ASN A 34 11.45 3.21 8.11
N ASN A 35 11.38 2.42 9.19
CA ASN A 35 10.80 2.80 10.48
C ASN A 35 9.30 3.18 10.44
N PHE A 36 8.54 2.70 9.45
CA PHE A 36 7.09 2.78 9.48
C PHE A 36 6.53 1.69 10.38
N LEU A 37 5.93 2.09 11.50
CA LEU A 37 5.33 1.18 12.47
C LEU A 37 3.81 1.11 12.32
N THR A 38 3.22 0.03 12.81
CA THR A 38 1.76 -0.09 12.95
C THR A 38 1.22 0.96 13.92
N ASN A 39 -0.10 1.08 14.03
CA ASN A 39 -0.72 2.00 15.00
C ASN A 39 -0.45 1.58 16.46
N TYR A 40 -0.01 0.34 16.70
CA TYR A 40 0.39 -0.16 18.02
C TYR A 40 1.89 0.03 18.28
N GLY A 41 2.63 0.70 17.39
CA GLY A 41 4.08 0.92 17.54
C GLY A 41 4.94 -0.31 17.27
N THR A 42 4.39 -1.34 16.63
CA THR A 42 5.10 -2.58 16.29
C THR A 42 5.48 -2.62 14.81
N THR A 43 6.40 -3.51 14.43
CA THR A 43 6.71 -3.79 13.02
C THR A 43 5.58 -4.54 12.32
N TYR A 44 5.50 -4.38 11.01
CA TYR A 44 4.61 -5.17 10.15
C TYR A 44 5.09 -6.62 10.09
N GLN A 45 4.18 -7.58 10.22
CA GLN A 45 4.47 -9.01 10.27
C GLN A 45 3.85 -9.69 9.04
N GLY A 46 4.62 -9.73 7.94
CA GLY A 46 4.16 -10.23 6.64
C GLY A 46 3.01 -9.39 6.05
N GLY A 47 2.11 -10.01 5.30
CA GLY A 47 0.98 -9.31 4.67
C GLY A 47 -0.11 -8.82 5.64
N ARG A 48 -0.22 -9.41 6.85
CA ARG A 48 -1.29 -9.07 7.81
C ARG A 48 -1.05 -7.67 8.39
N GLY A 49 -2.01 -6.76 8.15
CA GLY A 49 -1.91 -5.34 8.51
C GLY A 49 -1.41 -4.47 7.35
N THR A 50 -0.51 -5.00 6.52
CA THR A 50 -0.06 -4.36 5.28
C THR A 50 -1.19 -4.27 4.25
N TYR A 51 -1.93 -5.36 4.03
CA TYR A 51 -3.11 -5.35 3.16
C TYR A 51 -4.20 -4.38 3.66
N LYS A 52 -4.37 -4.30 4.98
CA LYS A 52 -5.29 -3.32 5.58
C LYS A 52 -4.84 -1.89 5.28
N LEU A 53 -3.55 -1.60 5.41
CA LEU A 53 -3.01 -0.27 5.08
C LEU A 53 -3.19 0.07 3.60
N ILE A 54 -2.93 -0.88 2.69
CA ILE A 54 -3.16 -0.70 1.24
C ILE A 54 -4.63 -0.36 0.99
N LYS A 55 -5.56 -1.17 1.53
CA LYS A 55 -7.01 -0.97 1.39
C LYS A 55 -7.47 0.38 1.95
N GLU A 56 -6.99 0.76 3.13
CA GLU A 56 -7.30 2.06 3.74
C GLU A 56 -6.70 3.25 2.98
N THR A 57 -5.60 3.05 2.26
CA THR A 57 -4.99 4.06 1.39
C THR A 57 -5.80 4.19 0.11
N TRP A 58 -6.13 3.07 -0.54
CA TRP A 58 -7.02 3.03 -1.71
C TRP A 58 -8.35 3.72 -1.41
N LYS A 59 -9.00 3.37 -0.29
CA LYS A 59 -10.28 3.96 0.14
C LYS A 59 -10.17 5.46 0.33
N TRP A 60 -9.10 5.93 0.98
CA TRP A 60 -8.87 7.35 1.20
C TRP A 60 -8.70 8.12 -0.12
N VAL A 61 -7.93 7.57 -1.07
CA VAL A 61 -7.71 8.21 -2.38
C VAL A 61 -8.98 8.17 -3.24
N GLN A 62 -9.70 7.06 -3.24
CA GLN A 62 -10.93 6.87 -4.03
C GLN A 62 -12.11 7.67 -3.47
N GLU A 63 -12.41 7.53 -2.19
CA GLU A 63 -13.65 8.02 -1.59
C GLU A 63 -13.49 9.41 -0.98
N ASP A 64 -12.40 9.65 -0.24
CA ASP A 64 -12.23 10.93 0.49
C ASP A 64 -11.65 12.02 -0.41
N LEU A 65 -10.74 11.66 -1.34
CA LEU A 65 -10.11 12.61 -2.28
C LEU A 65 -10.77 12.62 -3.67
N ASN A 66 -11.59 11.62 -3.99
CA ASN A 66 -12.25 11.47 -5.29
C ASN A 66 -11.26 11.45 -6.48
N LEU A 67 -10.13 10.76 -6.31
CA LEU A 67 -9.06 10.62 -7.32
C LEU A 67 -8.98 9.18 -7.84
N SER A 68 -9.91 8.80 -8.73
CA SER A 68 -10.03 7.41 -9.16
C SER A 68 -8.81 6.87 -9.92
N ASP A 69 -8.20 7.67 -10.80
CA ASP A 69 -7.00 7.27 -11.54
C ASP A 69 -5.81 6.99 -10.60
N GLU A 70 -5.73 7.71 -9.49
CA GLU A 70 -4.71 7.54 -8.47
C GLU A 70 -4.99 6.30 -7.61
N ALA A 71 -6.26 6.07 -7.29
CA ALA A 71 -6.69 4.87 -6.58
C ALA A 71 -6.41 3.60 -7.41
N GLU A 72 -6.58 3.66 -8.73
CA GLU A 72 -6.26 2.55 -9.63
C GLU A 72 -4.78 2.16 -9.57
N LYS A 73 -3.86 3.13 -9.47
CA LYS A 73 -2.42 2.85 -9.30
C LYS A 73 -2.17 2.04 -8.03
N ILE A 74 -2.84 2.36 -6.93
CA ILE A 74 -2.73 1.61 -5.67
C ILE A 74 -3.28 0.19 -5.82
N ALA A 75 -4.46 0.06 -6.43
CA ALA A 75 -5.11 -1.23 -6.66
C ALA A 75 -4.23 -2.17 -7.50
N ASN A 76 -3.56 -1.62 -8.52
CA ASN A 76 -2.78 -2.39 -9.46
C ASN A 76 -1.34 -2.65 -9.00
N SER A 77 -0.76 -1.84 -8.11
CA SER A 77 0.68 -1.96 -7.76
C SER A 77 0.98 -3.01 -6.69
N PHE A 78 0.00 -3.34 -5.85
CA PHE A 78 0.20 -4.28 -4.74
C PHE A 78 -0.56 -5.58 -4.94
N VAL A 79 0.13 -6.70 -4.76
CA VAL A 79 -0.41 -8.04 -4.99
C VAL A 79 -0.25 -8.94 -3.76
N LYS A 80 -1.06 -9.99 -3.69
CA LYS A 80 -0.93 -11.12 -2.77
C LYS A 80 0.12 -12.11 -3.31
N PRO A 81 0.56 -13.11 -2.53
CA PRO A 81 1.57 -14.09 -2.97
C PRO A 81 1.14 -14.90 -4.20
N ASP A 82 -0.16 -15.04 -4.43
CA ASP A 82 -0.75 -15.72 -5.59
C ASP A 82 -0.90 -14.80 -6.82
N GLY A 83 -0.44 -13.55 -6.73
CA GLY A 83 -0.55 -12.55 -7.79
C GLY A 83 -1.90 -11.83 -7.87
N THR A 84 -2.88 -12.17 -7.01
CA THR A 84 -4.16 -11.47 -6.94
C THR A 84 -4.03 -10.10 -6.26
N TYR A 85 -4.98 -9.19 -6.49
CA TYR A 85 -4.85 -7.82 -5.99
C TYR A 85 -5.00 -7.71 -4.47
N ALA A 86 -4.11 -6.92 -3.86
CA ALA A 86 -4.02 -6.76 -2.41
C ALA A 86 -5.07 -5.83 -1.79
N TYR A 87 -5.79 -5.04 -2.59
CA TYR A 87 -6.80 -4.08 -2.10
C TYR A 87 -8.18 -4.72 -1.80
N GLN A 88 -8.42 -5.94 -2.30
CA GLN A 88 -9.67 -6.68 -2.13
C GLN A 88 -9.83 -7.22 -0.71
#